data_AF-A0A257PAX5-F1
#
_entry.id   AF-A0A257PAX5-F1
#
_cell.length_a   1.000
_cell.length_b   1.000
_cell.length_c   1.000
_cell.angle_alpha   90.00
_cell.angle_beta   90.00
_cell.angle_gamma   90.00
#
_symmetry.space_group_name_H-M   'P 1'
#
loop_
_entity.id
_entity.type
_entity.pdbx_description
1 polymer ?
#
loop_
_entity_poly.entity_id
_entity_poly.type
_entity_poly.pdbx_seq_one_letter_code
_entity_poly.pdbx_strand_id
1 'polypeptide(L)'
;MTETPEIPVFDRALHAAQAKLTGGISPAAISIAWLDWMLHLANQPGRQAELVKQAAMDATALWCQALGQPTTPLPVTEQDHRFTHPGWQDPKFALAAQSFLRTERWWKQATTGIPGLSQPHERSVGFMARQFLDIMSPANMPMLNPEVIEATRASNASNLASGVRNFMDDLKNASGETKLPLTPGKDVAITPGQVVFRNALIELLQYTPTTATVHPEPILIV
;
A
#
# COMPACT_ATOMS: atom_id res chain seq x y z
N MET A 1 -11.97 23.49 -32.43
CA MET A 1 -11.74 22.04 -32.25
C MET A 1 -10.27 21.81 -32.50
N THR A 2 -9.47 21.67 -31.44
CA THR A 2 -8.05 21.32 -31.57
C THR A 2 -7.97 19.83 -31.87
N GLU A 3 -7.55 19.47 -33.08
CA GLU A 3 -7.25 18.09 -33.45
C GLU A 3 -6.28 17.51 -32.43
N THR A 4 -6.68 16.40 -31.81
CA THR A 4 -5.83 15.67 -30.89
C THR A 4 -4.73 15.03 -31.72
N PRO A 5 -3.44 15.24 -31.42
CA PRO A 5 -2.37 14.70 -32.23
C PRO A 5 -2.48 13.17 -32.32
N GLU A 6 -2.40 12.61 -33.52
CA GLU A 6 -2.46 11.17 -33.72
C GLU A 6 -1.24 10.50 -33.08
N ILE A 7 -1.48 9.66 -32.07
CA ILE A 7 -0.44 8.84 -31.45
C ILE A 7 -0.07 7.71 -32.42
N PRO A 8 1.22 7.57 -32.81
CA PRO A 8 1.69 6.49 -33.66
C PRO A 8 1.25 5.11 -33.14
N VAL A 9 0.89 4.20 -34.06
CA VAL A 9 0.36 2.87 -33.72
C VAL A 9 1.34 2.08 -32.86
N PHE A 10 2.64 2.19 -33.14
CA PHE A 10 3.69 1.53 -32.38
C PHE A 10 3.74 2.03 -30.92
N ASP A 11 3.71 3.35 -30.73
CA ASP A 11 3.75 3.97 -29.39
C ASP A 11 2.53 3.57 -28.57
N ARG A 12 1.36 3.50 -29.20
CA ARG A 12 0.13 3.01 -28.55
C ARG A 12 0.25 1.55 -28.11
N ALA A 13 0.81 0.69 -28.95
CA ALA A 13 1.03 -0.72 -28.61
C ALA A 13 2.06 -0.87 -27.48
N LEU A 14 3.14 -0.10 -27.51
CA LEU A 14 4.15 -0.07 -26.47
C LEU A 14 3.56 0.39 -25.13
N HIS A 15 2.81 1.50 -25.12
CA HIS A 15 2.16 2.00 -23.90
C HIS A 15 1.11 1.03 -23.36
N ALA A 16 0.35 0.35 -24.24
CA ALA A 16 -0.59 -0.70 -23.81
C ALA A 16 0.12 -1.90 -23.19
N ALA A 17 1.24 -2.35 -23.78
CA ALA A 17 2.06 -3.43 -23.21
C ALA A 17 2.67 -3.01 -21.87
N GLN A 18 3.21 -1.79 -21.79
CA GLN A 18 3.75 -1.23 -20.55
C GLN A 18 2.68 -1.12 -19.46
N ALA A 19 1.49 -0.60 -19.78
CA ALA A 19 0.38 -0.50 -18.83
C ALA A 19 -0.06 -1.88 -18.32
N LYS A 20 -0.08 -2.91 -19.18
CA LYS A 20 -0.36 -4.29 -18.73
C LYS A 20 0.73 -4.82 -17.79
N LEU A 21 2.00 -4.59 -18.13
CA LEU A 21 3.14 -5.04 -17.32
C LEU A 21 3.22 -4.34 -15.96
N THR A 22 2.86 -3.06 -15.90
CA THR A 22 2.96 -2.25 -14.68
C THR A 22 1.66 -2.14 -13.90
N GLY A 23 0.59 -2.79 -14.36
CA GLY A 23 -0.75 -2.67 -13.77
C GLY A 23 -1.32 -1.24 -13.86
N GLY A 24 -0.95 -0.48 -14.90
CA GLY A 24 -1.38 0.91 -15.12
C GLY A 24 -0.50 1.96 -14.43
N ILE A 25 0.53 1.56 -13.70
CA ILE A 25 1.45 2.46 -13.01
C ILE A 25 2.49 3.00 -14.00
N SER A 26 2.71 4.31 -14.04
CA SER A 26 3.74 4.93 -14.91
C SER A 26 5.14 4.83 -14.29
N PRO A 27 6.08 4.06 -14.87
CA PRO A 27 7.45 3.96 -14.38
C PRO A 27 8.18 5.31 -14.44
N ALA A 28 7.93 6.10 -15.48
CA ALA A 28 8.52 7.42 -15.62
C ALA A 28 8.07 8.36 -14.50
N ALA A 29 6.77 8.38 -14.18
CA ALA A 29 6.23 9.21 -13.09
C ALA A 29 6.81 8.80 -11.73
N ILE A 30 6.93 7.49 -11.48
CA ILE A 30 7.60 6.96 -10.27
C ILE A 30 9.06 7.43 -10.20
N SER A 31 9.82 7.24 -11.28
CA SER A 31 11.24 7.61 -11.32
C SER A 31 11.45 9.10 -11.12
N ILE A 32 10.60 9.95 -11.71
CA ILE A 32 10.65 11.40 -11.54
C ILE A 32 10.35 11.78 -10.09
N ALA A 33 9.29 11.22 -9.49
CA ALA A 33 8.95 11.51 -8.10
C ALA A 33 10.07 11.10 -7.13
N TRP A 34 10.69 9.93 -7.34
CA TRP A 34 11.84 9.47 -6.56
C TRP A 34 13.07 10.36 -6.73
N LEU A 35 13.41 10.73 -7.97
CA LEU A 35 14.55 11.59 -8.25
C LEU A 35 14.36 12.98 -7.61
N ASP A 36 13.17 13.56 -7.75
CA ASP A 36 12.83 14.86 -7.17
C ASP A 36 12.96 14.83 -5.63
N TRP A 37 12.35 13.84 -4.99
CA TRP A 37 12.50 13.61 -3.55
C TRP A 37 13.96 13.46 -3.13
N MET A 38 14.73 12.63 -3.84
CA MET A 38 16.13 12.36 -3.52
C MET A 38 16.97 13.64 -3.59
N LEU A 39 16.80 14.44 -4.65
CA LEU A 39 17.53 15.69 -4.84
C LEU A 39 17.17 16.72 -3.76
N HIS A 40 15.89 16.85 -3.42
CA HIS A 40 15.44 17.74 -2.34
C HIS A 40 15.98 17.31 -0.97
N LEU A 41 15.93 16.01 -0.65
CA LEU A 41 16.48 15.49 0.60
C LEU A 41 18.02 15.60 0.64
N ALA A 42 18.70 15.39 -0.50
CA ALA A 42 20.15 15.54 -0.63
C ALA A 42 20.61 16.97 -0.31
N ASN A 43 19.79 17.97 -0.69
CA ASN A 43 20.06 19.39 -0.46
C ASN A 43 19.60 19.90 0.93
N GLN A 44 19.32 19.00 1.88
CA GLN A 44 18.84 19.34 3.23
C GLN A 44 19.71 18.74 4.33
N PRO A 45 20.88 19.32 4.63
CA PRO A 45 21.82 18.77 5.61
C PRO A 45 21.25 18.68 7.03
N GLY A 46 20.39 19.63 7.43
CA GLY A 46 19.70 19.59 8.73
C GLY A 46 18.76 18.38 8.84
N ARG A 47 17.97 18.12 7.81
CA ARG A 47 17.07 16.96 7.75
C ARG A 47 17.84 15.64 7.76
N GLN A 48 18.95 15.57 7.03
CA GLN A 48 19.83 14.39 7.05
C GLN A 48 20.41 14.13 8.44
N ALA A 49 20.85 15.18 9.14
CA ALA A 49 21.35 15.04 10.52
C ALA A 49 20.27 14.53 11.48
N GLU A 50 19.03 15.01 11.35
CA GLU A 50 17.88 14.49 12.11
C GLU A 50 17.64 13.00 11.84
N LEU A 51 17.62 12.60 10.57
CA LEU A 51 17.42 11.19 10.16
C LEU A 51 18.54 10.27 10.66
N VAL A 52 19.80 10.72 10.59
CA VAL A 52 20.95 9.96 11.10
C VAL A 52 20.88 9.84 12.62
N LYS A 53 20.59 10.93 13.32
CA LYS A 53 20.42 10.93 14.78
C LYS A 53 19.30 9.96 15.19
N GLN A 54 18.15 10.01 14.51
CA GLN A 54 17.04 9.11 14.79
C GLN A 54 17.41 7.65 14.54
N ALA A 55 18.04 7.35 13.40
CA ALA A 55 18.48 6.00 13.08
C ALA A 55 19.47 5.45 14.12
N ALA A 56 20.40 6.28 14.59
CA ALA A 56 21.33 5.91 15.66
C ALA A 56 20.59 5.58 16.97
N MET A 57 19.64 6.44 17.38
CA MET A 57 18.83 6.20 18.59
C MET A 57 17.99 4.92 18.47
N ASP A 58 17.40 4.68 17.31
CA ASP A 58 16.61 3.48 17.05
C ASP A 58 17.46 2.22 17.02
N ALA A 59 18.65 2.28 16.40
CA ALA A 59 19.62 1.19 16.44
C ALA A 59 20.04 0.88 17.88
N THR A 60 20.40 1.88 18.68
CA THR A 60 20.74 1.70 20.10
C THR A 60 19.59 1.04 20.87
N ALA A 61 18.35 1.49 20.66
CA ALA A 61 17.19 0.88 21.31
C ALA A 61 17.02 -0.60 20.91
N LEU A 62 17.17 -0.94 19.63
CA LEU A 62 17.10 -2.33 19.17
C LEU A 62 18.24 -3.19 19.73
N TRP A 63 19.46 -2.66 19.80
CA TRP A 63 20.60 -3.34 20.43
C TRP A 63 20.35 -3.61 21.92
N CYS A 64 19.89 -2.61 22.67
CA CYS A 64 19.52 -2.79 24.07
C CYS A 64 18.40 -3.84 24.23
N GLN A 65 17.35 -3.78 23.41
CA GLN A 65 16.26 -4.76 23.43
C GLN A 65 16.76 -6.17 23.12
N ALA A 66 17.64 -6.34 22.14
CA ALA A 66 18.24 -7.63 21.79
C ALA A 66 19.11 -8.21 22.92
N LEU A 67 19.75 -7.35 23.72
CA LEU A 67 20.49 -7.73 24.93
C LEU A 67 19.57 -7.96 26.15
N GLY A 68 18.24 -7.88 26.00
CA GLY A 68 17.28 -8.03 27.09
C GLY A 68 17.24 -6.84 28.05
N GLN A 69 17.83 -5.70 27.68
CA GLN A 69 17.75 -4.49 28.49
C GLN A 69 16.38 -3.82 28.35
N PRO A 70 15.89 -3.16 29.41
CA PRO A 70 14.64 -2.42 29.35
C PRO A 70 14.75 -1.28 28.34
N THR A 71 13.81 -1.24 27.40
CA THR A 71 13.69 -0.18 26.40
C THR A 71 12.24 0.24 26.29
N THR A 72 11.98 1.49 25.90
CA THR A 72 10.62 1.95 25.61
C THR A 72 10.24 1.48 24.20
N PRO A 73 9.28 0.55 24.06
CA PRO A 73 8.81 0.13 22.75
C PRO A 73 8.08 1.28 22.06
N LEU A 74 8.17 1.34 20.73
CA LEU A 74 7.26 2.16 19.95
C LEU A 74 5.86 1.56 20.01
N PRO A 75 4.82 2.40 20.22
CA PRO A 75 3.45 1.94 20.18
C PRO A 75 3.09 1.51 18.75
N VAL A 76 2.32 0.43 18.66
CA VAL A 76 1.61 0.07 17.43
C VAL A 76 0.47 1.07 17.27
N THR A 77 0.30 1.64 16.08
CA THR A 77 -0.82 2.57 15.83
C THR A 77 -2.14 1.81 15.91
N GLU A 78 -3.21 2.46 16.36
CA GLU A 78 -4.54 1.82 16.48
C GLU A 78 -5.05 1.21 15.16
N GLN A 79 -4.61 1.76 14.03
CA GLN A 79 -4.94 1.26 12.69
C GLN A 79 -4.08 0.06 12.24
N ASP A 80 -2.98 -0.26 12.94
CA ASP A 80 -2.08 -1.35 12.55
C ASP A 80 -2.46 -2.64 13.30
N HIS A 81 -3.29 -3.45 12.67
CA HIS A 81 -3.78 -4.69 13.24
C HIS A 81 -2.78 -5.86 13.18
N ARG A 82 -1.64 -5.70 12.49
CA ARG A 82 -0.68 -6.81 12.22
C ARG A 82 -0.05 -7.36 13.49
N PHE A 83 0.11 -6.53 14.52
CA PHE A 83 0.83 -6.85 15.75
C PHE A 83 -0.10 -7.08 16.95
N THR A 84 -1.38 -7.39 16.72
CA THR A 84 -2.39 -7.54 17.77
C THR A 84 -2.37 -8.90 18.47
N HIS A 85 -1.87 -9.95 17.78
CA HIS A 85 -1.79 -11.29 18.34
C HIS A 85 -0.88 -11.33 19.59
N PRO A 86 -1.26 -12.00 20.71
CA PRO A 86 -0.47 -12.01 21.95
C PRO A 86 0.97 -12.51 21.79
N GLY A 87 1.20 -13.39 20.82
CA GLY A 87 2.54 -13.89 20.49
C GLY A 87 3.55 -12.79 20.12
N TRP A 88 3.10 -11.61 19.68
CA TRP A 88 4.00 -10.48 19.42
C TRP A 88 4.65 -9.88 20.68
N GLN A 89 4.20 -10.28 21.87
CA GLN A 89 4.82 -9.92 23.15
C GLN A 89 6.04 -10.81 23.50
N ASP A 90 6.22 -11.95 22.83
CA ASP A 90 7.42 -12.78 23.01
C ASP A 90 8.65 -12.01 22.50
N PRO A 91 9.74 -11.90 23.31
CA PRO A 91 10.92 -11.10 22.97
C PRO A 91 11.47 -11.31 21.55
N LYS A 92 11.42 -12.55 21.02
CA LYS A 92 11.95 -12.84 19.68
C LYS A 92 11.12 -12.23 18.56
N PHE A 93 9.79 -12.18 18.71
CA PHE A 93 8.88 -11.57 17.73
C PHE A 93 8.72 -10.07 17.97
N ALA A 94 8.74 -9.65 19.24
CA ALA A 94 8.72 -8.25 19.64
C ALA A 94 9.89 -7.47 19.05
N LEU A 95 11.10 -8.07 19.00
CA LEU A 95 12.27 -7.42 18.38
C LEU A 95 12.06 -7.20 16.87
N ALA A 96 11.49 -8.18 16.16
CA ALA A 96 11.20 -8.05 14.73
C ALA A 96 10.14 -6.97 14.47
N ALA A 97 9.05 -6.96 15.25
CA ALA A 97 8.02 -5.93 15.16
C ALA A 97 8.56 -4.53 15.47
N GLN A 98 9.36 -4.39 16.54
CA GLN A 98 9.97 -3.10 16.91
C GLN A 98 10.99 -2.61 15.88
N SER A 99 11.75 -3.50 15.26
CA SER A 99 12.65 -3.17 14.15
C SER A 99 11.85 -2.57 12.99
N PHE A 100 10.78 -3.26 12.58
CA PHE A 100 9.90 -2.82 11.52
C PHE A 100 9.24 -1.46 11.81
N LEU A 101 8.64 -1.26 13.00
CA LEU A 101 7.98 0.00 13.38
C LEU A 101 8.95 1.19 13.39
N ARG A 102 10.20 0.97 13.84
CA ARG A 102 11.25 2.00 13.82
C ARG A 102 11.66 2.34 12.38
N THR A 103 11.83 1.33 11.52
CA THR A 103 12.09 1.54 10.08
C THR A 103 10.96 2.30 9.41
N GLU A 104 9.70 1.97 9.69
CA GLU A 104 8.53 2.69 9.18
C GLU A 104 8.54 4.15 9.62
N ARG A 105 8.78 4.41 10.90
CA ARG A 105 8.87 5.77 11.44
C ARG A 105 9.98 6.58 10.76
N TRP A 106 11.14 5.95 10.53
CA TRP A 106 12.27 6.60 9.85
C TRP A 106 11.90 6.98 8.41
N TRP A 107 11.31 6.05 7.64
CA TRP A 107 10.89 6.32 6.27
C TRP A 107 9.77 7.36 6.18
N LYS A 108 8.84 7.36 7.13
CA LYS A 108 7.82 8.40 7.23
C LYS A 108 8.47 9.79 7.39
N GLN A 109 9.50 9.91 8.22
CA GLN A 109 10.24 11.18 8.34
C GLN A 109 11.05 11.50 7.09
N ALA A 110 11.68 10.52 6.46
CA ALA A 110 12.47 10.72 5.25
C ALA A 110 11.61 11.20 4.07
N THR A 111 10.31 10.86 4.05
CA THR A 111 9.41 11.12 2.91
C THR A 111 8.37 12.20 3.15
N THR A 112 8.19 12.68 4.38
CA THR A 112 7.14 13.67 4.71
C THR A 112 7.73 15.03 5.08
N GLY A 113 7.10 16.10 4.59
CA GLY A 113 7.42 17.48 4.95
C GLY A 113 8.80 17.90 4.47
N ILE A 114 9.14 17.59 3.21
CA ILE A 114 10.43 17.94 2.61
C ILE A 114 10.31 19.32 1.93
N PRO A 115 10.99 20.37 2.43
CA PRO A 115 10.92 21.70 1.83
C PRO A 115 11.24 21.72 0.33
N GLY A 116 10.34 22.31 -0.45
CA GLY A 116 10.48 22.48 -1.90
C GLY A 116 10.00 21.28 -2.73
N LEU A 117 9.74 20.13 -2.12
CA LEU A 117 9.18 18.97 -2.81
C LEU A 117 7.70 19.22 -3.14
N SER A 118 7.27 18.85 -4.35
CA SER A 118 5.86 18.99 -4.72
C SER A 118 4.99 18.04 -3.90
N GLN A 119 3.80 18.49 -3.48
CA GLN A 119 2.88 17.67 -2.69
C GLN A 119 2.48 16.34 -3.39
N PRO A 120 2.26 16.28 -4.72
CA PRO A 120 2.03 15.02 -5.42
C PRO A 120 3.22 14.05 -5.35
N HIS A 121 4.45 14.54 -5.51
CA HIS A 121 5.65 13.71 -5.41
C HIS A 121 5.88 13.22 -3.99
N GLU A 122 5.69 14.09 -2.98
CA GLU A 122 5.77 13.70 -1.56
C GLU A 122 4.80 12.56 -1.24
N ARG A 123 3.51 12.70 -1.62
CA ARG A 123 2.50 11.64 -1.46
C ARG A 123 2.89 10.36 -2.18
N SER A 124 3.39 10.47 -3.41
CA SER A 124 3.76 9.31 -4.23
C SER A 124 4.92 8.53 -3.60
N VAL A 125 5.99 9.23 -3.21
CA VAL A 125 7.17 8.59 -2.59
C VAL A 125 6.83 8.03 -1.22
N GLY A 126 6.09 8.77 -0.39
CA GLY A 126 5.63 8.28 0.91
C GLY A 126 4.76 7.03 0.79
N PHE A 127 3.82 7.00 -0.17
CA PHE A 127 3.00 5.83 -0.45
C PHE A 127 3.84 4.64 -0.91
N MET A 128 4.73 4.84 -1.89
CA MET A 128 5.59 3.76 -2.40
C MET A 128 6.54 3.20 -1.34
N ALA A 129 7.15 4.07 -0.52
CA ALA A 129 7.98 3.65 0.60
C ALA A 129 7.16 2.82 1.59
N ARG A 130 5.92 3.23 1.90
CA ARG A 130 5.02 2.46 2.77
C ARG A 130 4.69 1.09 2.17
N GLN A 131 4.33 1.01 0.89
CA GLN A 131 4.04 -0.25 0.21
C GLN A 131 5.24 -1.20 0.22
N PHE A 132 6.44 -0.69 -0.06
CA PHE A 132 7.67 -1.50 -0.03
C PHE A 132 7.97 -2.03 1.37
N LEU A 133 7.81 -1.19 2.40
CA LEU A 133 7.98 -1.62 3.78
C LEU A 133 6.94 -2.67 4.17
N ASP A 134 5.68 -2.48 3.77
CA ASP A 134 4.62 -3.42 4.10
C ASP A 134 4.92 -4.81 3.54
N ILE A 135 5.49 -4.93 2.34
CA ILE A 135 5.98 -6.22 1.80
C ILE A 135 7.02 -6.86 2.74
N MET A 136 7.94 -6.06 3.27
CA MET A 136 9.02 -6.48 4.15
C MET A 136 8.59 -6.66 5.61
N SER A 137 7.31 -6.49 5.94
CA SER A 137 6.79 -6.65 7.30
C SER A 137 7.06 -8.06 7.83
N PRO A 138 7.50 -8.22 9.10
CA PRO A 138 7.68 -9.54 9.70
C PRO A 138 6.37 -10.34 9.77
N ALA A 139 5.21 -9.67 9.76
CA ALA A 139 3.91 -10.32 9.67
C ALA A 139 3.73 -11.11 8.36
N ASN A 140 4.42 -10.72 7.28
CA ASN A 140 4.39 -11.41 6.00
C ASN A 140 5.42 -12.55 5.88
N MET A 141 6.25 -12.77 6.92
CA MET A 141 7.25 -13.81 6.94
C MET A 141 6.78 -14.96 7.86
N PRO A 142 6.40 -16.13 7.32
CA PRO A 142 5.86 -17.23 8.12
C PRO A 142 6.74 -17.65 9.30
N MET A 143 8.07 -17.50 9.17
CA MET A 143 9.04 -17.86 10.21
C MET A 143 9.17 -16.81 11.32
N LEU A 144 8.68 -15.58 11.12
CA LEU A 144 8.70 -14.49 12.09
C LEU A 144 7.30 -14.13 12.60
N ASN A 145 6.25 -14.76 12.08
CA ASN A 145 4.88 -14.49 12.47
C ASN A 145 4.40 -15.52 13.51
N PRO A 146 4.14 -15.11 14.78
CA PRO A 146 3.70 -16.00 15.84
C PRO A 146 2.38 -16.71 15.53
N GLU A 147 1.42 -16.00 14.92
CA GLU A 147 0.10 -16.54 14.58
C GLU A 147 0.22 -17.64 13.52
N VAL A 148 1.06 -17.42 12.51
CA VAL A 148 1.32 -18.44 11.48
C VAL A 148 2.03 -19.65 12.08
N ILE A 149 3.01 -19.46 12.95
CA ILE A 149 3.72 -20.56 13.61
C ILE A 149 2.76 -21.38 14.49
N GLU A 150 1.91 -20.70 15.26
CA GLU A 150 0.90 -21.34 16.09
C GLU A 150 -0.11 -22.14 15.25
N ALA A 151 -0.70 -21.52 14.22
CA ALA A 151 -1.62 -22.17 13.31
C ALA A 151 -0.97 -23.36 12.59
N THR A 152 0.31 -23.24 12.22
CA THR A 152 1.06 -24.32 11.56
C THR A 152 1.24 -25.51 12.50
N ARG A 153 1.56 -25.27 13.78
CA ARG A 153 1.65 -26.33 14.78
C ARG A 153 0.29 -26.96 15.05
N ALA A 154 -0.75 -26.16 15.29
CA ALA A 154 -2.09 -26.64 15.60
C ALA A 154 -2.70 -27.48 14.46
N SER A 155 -2.36 -27.13 13.21
CA SER A 155 -2.91 -27.76 12.02
C SER A 155 -2.00 -28.83 11.40
N ASN A 156 -0.88 -29.19 12.05
CA ASN A 156 0.15 -30.07 11.49
C ASN A 156 0.56 -29.67 10.05
N ALA A 157 0.80 -28.36 9.84
CA ALA A 157 1.15 -27.73 8.58
C ALA A 157 0.10 -27.77 7.44
N SER A 158 -1.12 -28.22 7.72
CA SER A 158 -2.20 -28.25 6.70
C SER A 158 -2.64 -26.84 6.26
N ASN A 159 -2.45 -25.81 7.09
CA ASN A 159 -2.65 -24.41 6.73
C ASN A 159 -1.73 -23.98 5.57
N LEU A 160 -0.45 -24.37 5.58
CA LEU A 160 0.51 -24.02 4.54
C LEU A 160 0.18 -24.73 3.22
N ALA A 161 -0.18 -26.01 3.29
CA ALA A 161 -0.62 -26.76 2.11
C ALA A 161 -1.86 -26.14 1.45
N SER A 162 -2.81 -25.70 2.28
CA SER A 162 -4.01 -25.00 1.80
C SER A 162 -3.66 -23.63 1.21
N GLY A 163 -2.74 -22.88 1.84
CA GLY A 163 -2.25 -21.60 1.33
C GLY A 163 -1.56 -21.72 -0.03
N VAL A 164 -0.74 -22.75 -0.24
CA VAL A 164 -0.10 -23.01 -1.55
C VAL A 164 -1.14 -23.35 -2.61
N ARG A 165 -2.19 -24.12 -2.26
CA ARG A 165 -3.30 -24.40 -3.19
C ARG A 165 -4.02 -23.12 -3.60
N ASN A 166 -4.37 -22.27 -2.63
CA ASN A 166 -5.01 -20.98 -2.88
C ASN A 166 -4.12 -20.11 -3.77
N PHE A 167 -2.83 -20.01 -3.47
CA PHE A 167 -1.87 -19.23 -4.27
C PHE A 167 -1.77 -19.74 -5.73
N MET A 168 -1.77 -21.06 -5.95
CA MET A 168 -1.76 -21.63 -7.30
C MET A 168 -3.05 -21.32 -8.05
N ASP A 169 -4.20 -21.36 -7.37
CA ASP A 169 -5.48 -21.02 -7.98
C ASP A 169 -5.57 -19.53 -8.30
N ASP A 170 -5.07 -18.67 -7.42
CA ASP A 170 -4.93 -17.23 -7.66
C ASP A 170 -4.01 -16.94 -8.85
N LEU A 171 -2.88 -17.63 -8.98
CA LEU A 171 -1.95 -17.44 -10.09
C LEU A 171 -2.56 -17.82 -11.44
N LYS A 172 -3.38 -18.88 -11.48
CA LYS A 172 -4.14 -19.24 -12.69
C LYS A 172 -5.13 -18.13 -13.06
N ASN A 173 -5.82 -17.59 -12.07
CA ASN A 173 -6.84 -16.55 -12.26
C ASN A 173 -6.25 -15.14 -12.50
N ALA A 174 -5.01 -14.88 -12.08
CA ALA A 174 -4.33 -13.60 -12.24
C ALA A 174 -4.06 -13.22 -13.71
N SER A 175 -4.12 -14.19 -14.63
CA SER A 175 -3.85 -14.00 -16.06
C SER A 175 -5.01 -13.43 -16.88
N GLY A 176 -6.20 -13.27 -16.29
CA GLY A 176 -7.34 -12.67 -16.95
C GLY A 176 -8.66 -13.25 -16.48
N GLU A 177 -9.49 -12.36 -15.95
CA GLU A 177 -10.83 -12.64 -15.42
C GLU A 177 -10.82 -13.45 -14.13
N THR A 178 -10.60 -12.76 -13.00
CA THR A 178 -11.22 -13.16 -11.75
C THR A 178 -12.74 -13.12 -11.97
N LYS A 179 -13.32 -14.22 -12.44
CA LYS A 179 -14.77 -14.42 -12.44
C LYS A 179 -15.17 -14.62 -11.00
N LEU A 180 -15.28 -13.51 -10.26
CA LEU A 180 -16.13 -13.50 -9.09
C LEU A 180 -17.47 -14.09 -9.55
N PRO A 181 -18.07 -15.02 -8.80
CA PRO A 181 -19.36 -15.63 -9.14
C PRO A 181 -20.50 -14.63 -8.92
N LEU A 182 -20.28 -13.37 -9.30
CA LEU A 182 -21.11 -12.21 -9.05
C LEU A 182 -21.25 -11.49 -10.38
N THR A 183 -22.49 -11.30 -10.79
CA THR A 183 -22.87 -10.61 -12.02
C THR A 183 -23.18 -9.14 -11.68
N PRO A 184 -22.44 -8.15 -12.24
CA PRO A 184 -22.80 -6.74 -12.08
C PRO A 184 -24.23 -6.47 -12.54
N GLY A 185 -24.97 -5.69 -11.75
CA GLY A 185 -26.40 -5.42 -11.94
C GLY A 185 -27.35 -6.51 -11.43
N LYS A 186 -26.84 -7.66 -10.95
CA LYS A 186 -27.65 -8.70 -10.27
C LYS A 186 -27.16 -9.00 -8.85
N ASP A 187 -25.88 -9.29 -8.71
CA ASP A 187 -25.27 -9.69 -7.44
C ASP A 187 -24.47 -8.53 -6.81
N VAL A 188 -23.95 -7.62 -7.64
CA VAL A 188 -23.18 -6.43 -7.23
C VAL A 188 -23.55 -5.21 -8.05
N ALA A 189 -23.26 -4.00 -7.55
CA ALA A 189 -23.64 -2.74 -8.19
C ALA A 189 -25.16 -2.63 -8.50
N ILE A 190 -25.98 -3.07 -7.55
CA ILE A 190 -27.45 -3.17 -7.70
C ILE A 190 -28.23 -1.95 -7.22
N THR A 191 -27.55 -0.90 -6.75
CA THR A 191 -28.21 0.33 -6.27
C THR A 191 -29.00 0.94 -7.44
N PRO A 192 -30.33 1.10 -7.32
CA PRO A 192 -31.15 1.58 -8.42
C PRO A 192 -30.67 2.96 -8.89
N GLY A 193 -30.48 3.12 -10.19
CA GLY A 193 -29.98 4.35 -10.79
C GLY A 193 -30.03 4.28 -12.31
N GLN A 194 -29.64 5.38 -12.95
CA GLN A 194 -29.67 5.51 -14.40
C GLN A 194 -28.46 6.31 -14.91
N VAL A 195 -28.01 5.99 -16.13
CA VAL A 195 -26.99 6.77 -16.83
C VAL A 195 -27.65 8.04 -17.37
N VAL A 196 -27.22 9.20 -16.87
CA VAL A 196 -27.76 10.51 -17.29
C VAL A 196 -26.86 11.26 -18.25
N PHE A 197 -25.59 10.85 -18.38
CA PHE A 197 -24.64 11.42 -19.33
C PHE A 197 -23.61 10.36 -19.75
N ARG A 198 -23.18 10.38 -21.01
CA ARG A 198 -22.17 9.48 -21.56
C ARG A 198 -21.30 10.21 -22.58
N ASN A 199 -19.99 10.01 -22.51
CA ASN A 199 -19.04 10.45 -23.54
C ASN A 199 -17.97 9.38 -23.79
N ALA A 200 -16.90 9.72 -24.53
CA ALA A 200 -15.82 8.77 -24.86
C ALA A 200 -14.97 8.31 -23.66
N LEU A 201 -15.11 8.96 -22.50
CA LEU A 201 -14.30 8.70 -21.30
C LEU A 201 -15.13 8.14 -20.13
N ILE A 202 -16.36 8.63 -19.93
CA ILE A 202 -17.16 8.35 -18.74
C ILE A 202 -18.64 8.09 -19.04
N GLU A 203 -19.28 7.41 -18.08
CA GLU A 203 -20.73 7.38 -17.89
C GLU A 203 -21.05 7.98 -16.52
N LEU A 204 -21.97 8.94 -16.46
CA LEU A 204 -22.43 9.55 -15.22
C LEU A 204 -23.71 8.85 -14.75
N LEU A 205 -23.65 8.26 -13.57
CA LEU A 205 -24.77 7.58 -12.92
C LEU A 205 -25.48 8.53 -11.94
N GLN A 206 -26.80 8.65 -12.06
CA GLN A 206 -27.66 9.24 -11.05
C GLN A 206 -28.43 8.14 -10.32
N TYR A 207 -28.17 7.98 -9.03
CA TYR A 207 -28.90 7.02 -8.20
C TYR A 207 -30.31 7.50 -7.88
N THR A 208 -31.23 6.55 -7.78
CA THR A 208 -32.64 6.80 -7.45
C THR A 208 -32.74 7.17 -5.96
N PRO A 209 -33.41 8.29 -5.61
CA PRO A 209 -33.62 8.66 -4.22
C PRO A 209 -34.39 7.57 -3.46
N THR A 210 -33.93 7.21 -2.26
CA THR A 210 -34.62 6.27 -1.37
C THR A 210 -35.48 6.96 -0.31
N THR A 211 -35.54 8.30 -0.34
CA THR A 211 -36.28 9.16 0.59
C THR A 211 -37.19 10.13 -0.18
N ALA A 212 -38.22 10.66 0.49
CA ALA A 212 -39.14 11.64 -0.11
C ALA A 212 -38.50 13.02 -0.36
N THR A 213 -37.52 13.37 0.47
CA THR A 213 -36.76 14.63 0.38
C THR A 213 -35.26 14.34 0.41
N VAL A 214 -34.49 15.11 -0.35
CA VAL A 214 -33.02 15.04 -0.40
C VAL A 214 -32.42 16.40 -0.05
N HIS A 215 -31.14 16.42 0.33
CA HIS A 215 -30.41 17.68 0.48
C HIS A 215 -30.28 18.39 -0.88
N PRO A 216 -30.29 19.74 -0.90
CA PRO A 216 -30.24 20.51 -2.14
C PRO A 216 -28.90 20.39 -2.87
N GLU A 217 -27.81 20.16 -2.13
CA GLU A 217 -26.46 20.01 -2.67
C GLU A 217 -26.22 18.55 -3.08
N PRO A 218 -25.96 18.27 -4.37
CA PRO A 218 -25.65 16.92 -4.82
C PRO A 218 -24.23 16.50 -4.40
N ILE A 219 -24.04 15.21 -4.16
CA ILE A 219 -22.72 14.60 -3.93
C ILE A 219 -22.24 13.97 -5.25
N LEU A 220 -21.09 14.43 -5.74
CA LEU A 220 -20.38 13.79 -6.85
C LEU A 220 -19.31 12.85 -6.30
N ILE A 221 -19.36 11.59 -6.72
CA ILE A 221 -18.36 10.56 -6.37
C ILE A 221 -17.46 10.39 -7.61
N VAL A 222 -16.15 10.55 -7.43
CA VAL A 222 -15.10 10.42 -8.48
C VAL A 222 -14.17 9.28 -8.11
#